data_AF-A0A2V7F4P3-F1
#
_entry.id   AF-A0A2V7F4P3-F1
#
_cell.length_a   1.000
_cell.length_b   1.000
_cell.length_c   1.000
_cell.angle_alpha   90.00
_cell.angle_beta   90.00
_cell.angle_gamma   90.00
#
_symmetry.space_group_name_H-M   'P 1'
#
loop_
_entity.id
_entity.type
_entity.pdbx_description
1 polymer ?
#
loop_
_entity_poly.entity_id
_entity_poly.type
_entity_poly.pdbx_seq_one_letter_code
_entity_poly.pdbx_strand_id
1 'polypeptide(L)' 'MRRLAVALAVPLFAGIAAPAARAQEAPKEPEPLQVGAPAPDFTLPGATRYGTLRNPIHLSDFKGKTVVLAFFYKARTKG' A
#
# COMPACT_ATOMS: atom_id res chain seq x y z
N MET A 1 -49.89 -32.80 41.73
CA MET A 1 -50.61 -32.63 40.44
C MET A 1 -50.21 -31.31 39.81
N ARG A 2 -49.79 -31.37 38.54
CA ARG A 2 -49.81 -30.31 37.50
C ARG A 2 -49.06 -28.99 37.77
N ARG A 3 -47.88 -28.87 37.14
CA ARG A 3 -47.56 -28.01 35.96
C ARG A 3 -46.90 -26.70 36.40
N LEU A 4 -45.56 -26.61 36.31
CA LEU A 4 -44.82 -26.07 35.15
C LEU A 4 -45.18 -24.61 34.85
N ALA A 5 -44.30 -23.69 35.25
CA ALA A 5 -43.88 -22.54 34.44
C ALA A 5 -42.68 -21.86 35.12
N VAL A 6 -41.48 -22.27 34.73
CA VAL A 6 -40.24 -21.51 34.97
C VAL A 6 -40.28 -20.31 34.03
N ALA A 7 -40.48 -19.11 34.57
CA ALA A 7 -40.29 -17.88 33.80
C ALA A 7 -38.85 -17.41 34.01
N LEU A 8 -38.00 -17.75 33.05
CA LEU A 8 -36.64 -17.25 32.91
C LEU A 8 -36.72 -15.74 32.62
N ALA A 9 -36.48 -14.89 33.63
CA ALA A 9 -36.22 -13.49 33.40
C ALA A 9 -34.78 -13.36 32.89
N VAL A 10 -34.62 -13.24 31.58
CA VAL A 10 -33.33 -12.92 30.93
C VAL A 10 -33.04 -11.44 31.22
N PRO A 11 -32.00 -11.08 31.99
CA PRO A 11 -31.55 -9.70 32.01
C PRO A 11 -30.92 -9.40 30.65
N LEU A 12 -31.51 -8.41 29.99
CA LEU A 12 -31.07 -7.83 28.74
C LEU A 12 -29.62 -7.34 28.90
N PHE A 13 -28.66 -8.09 28.36
CA PHE A 13 -27.27 -7.64 28.23
C PHE A 13 -27.21 -6.47 27.23
N ALA A 14 -27.40 -5.25 27.73
CA ALA A 14 -27.05 -4.03 27.00
C ALA A 14 -25.56 -3.75 27.19
N GLY A 15 -24.71 -4.57 26.56
CA GLY A 15 -23.30 -4.27 26.40
C GLY A 15 -23.16 -3.07 25.45
N ILE A 16 -22.88 -1.90 26.02
CA ILE A 16 -22.53 -0.70 25.26
C ILE A 16 -21.19 -1.01 24.57
N ALA A 17 -21.26 -1.38 23.30
CA ALA A 17 -20.09 -1.48 22.45
C ALA A 17 -19.59 -0.04 22.22
N ALA A 18 -18.67 0.42 23.07
CA ALA A 18 -17.90 1.61 22.78
C ALA A 18 -17.17 1.39 21.45
N PRO A 19 -17.24 2.33 20.48
CA PRO A 19 -16.44 2.21 19.28
C PRO A 19 -14.98 2.32 19.73
N ALA A 20 -14.25 1.20 19.67
CA ALA A 20 -12.80 1.24 19.72
C ALA A 20 -12.37 2.09 18.53
N ALA A 21 -12.03 3.36 18.80
CA ALA A 21 -11.37 4.22 17.84
C ALA A 21 -10.09 3.47 17.43
N ARG A 22 -10.11 2.87 16.24
CA ARG A 22 -8.88 2.36 15.64
C ARG A 22 -8.02 3.59 15.42
N ALA A 23 -7.00 3.75 16.25
CA ALA A 23 -5.92 4.68 15.96
C ALA A 23 -5.38 4.29 14.59
N GLN A 24 -5.71 5.10 13.59
CA GLN A 24 -5.15 4.95 12.25
C GLN A 24 -3.67 5.29 12.42
N GLU A 25 -2.80 4.28 12.34
CA GLU A 25 -1.37 4.52 12.24
C GLU A 25 -1.15 5.47 11.07
N ALA A 26 -0.62 6.66 11.39
CA ALA A 26 -0.28 7.63 10.37
C ALA A 26 0.71 6.96 9.40
N PRO A 27 0.56 7.15 8.07
CA PRO A 27 1.47 6.57 7.11
C PRO A 27 2.91 6.94 7.48
N LYS A 28 3.73 5.95 7.80
CA LYS A 28 5.15 6.17 8.08
C LYS A 28 5.76 6.75 6.80
N GLU A 29 6.35 7.94 6.91
CA GLU A 29 7.04 8.53 5.77
C GLU A 29 8.15 7.59 5.29
N PRO A 30 8.32 7.42 3.96
CA PRO A 30 9.37 6.56 3.42
C PRO A 30 10.73 7.09 3.83
N GLU A 31 11.60 6.21 4.32
CA GLU A 31 12.95 6.57 4.71
C GLU A 31 13.77 7.04 3.50
N PRO A 32 14.58 8.12 3.62
CA PRO A 32 15.41 8.59 2.53
C PRO A 32 16.41 7.53 2.05
N LEU A 33 16.68 7.51 0.74
CA LEU A 33 17.70 6.63 0.17
C LEU A 33 19.10 7.03 0.66
N GLN A 34 19.89 6.04 1.08
CA GLN A 34 21.25 6.23 1.59
C GLN A 34 22.29 6.04 0.48
N VAL A 35 23.31 6.89 0.43
CA VAL A 35 24.41 6.77 -0.52
C VAL A 35 25.24 5.52 -0.22
N GLY A 36 25.55 4.73 -1.25
CA GLY A 36 26.31 3.48 -1.11
C GLY A 36 25.46 2.27 -0.76
N ALA A 37 24.21 2.46 -0.34
CA ALA A 37 23.25 1.36 -0.23
C ALA A 37 22.85 0.85 -1.63
N PRO A 38 22.55 -0.45 -1.79
CA PRO A 38 21.96 -0.96 -3.02
C PRO A 38 20.69 -0.18 -3.37
N ALA A 39 20.60 0.31 -4.60
CA ALA A 39 19.38 0.96 -5.07
C ALA A 39 18.22 -0.05 -5.04
N PRO A 40 17.04 0.32 -4.50
CA PRO A 40 15.88 -0.55 -4.51
C PRO A 40 15.49 -0.92 -5.95
N ASP A 41 15.17 -2.19 -6.16
CA ASP A 41 14.69 -2.63 -7.46
C ASP A 41 13.30 -2.06 -7.74
N PHE A 42 13.03 -1.81 -9.02
CA PHE A 42 11.72 -1.35 -9.47
C PHE A 42 11.44 -1.85 -10.87
N THR A 43 10.16 -1.89 -11.21
CA THR A 43 9.67 -2.24 -12.53
C THR A 43 8.70 -1.16 -12.99
N LEU A 44 8.93 -0.63 -14.19
CA LEU A 44 8.11 0.43 -14.76
C LEU A 44 7.73 0.11 -16.21
N PRO A 45 6.55 0.53 -16.67
CA PRO A 45 6.26 0.54 -18.10
C PRO A 45 7.22 1.48 -18.82
N GLY A 46 7.88 0.99 -19.86
CA GLY A 46 8.74 1.82 -20.69
C GLY A 46 7.95 2.52 -21.79
N ALA A 47 8.43 3.68 -22.23
CA ALA A 47 7.89 4.38 -23.39
C ALA A 47 9.04 4.98 -24.23
N THR A 48 8.83 5.00 -25.55
CA THR A 48 9.71 5.66 -26.51
C THR A 48 8.89 6.56 -27.42
N ARG A 49 9.53 7.22 -28.39
CA ARG A 49 8.83 7.98 -29.45
C ARG A 49 7.85 7.13 -30.28
N TYR A 50 7.90 5.81 -30.19
CA TYR A 50 7.04 4.89 -30.95
C TYR A 50 5.90 4.31 -30.11
N GLY A 51 5.73 4.77 -28.86
CA GLY A 51 4.71 4.28 -27.94
C GLY A 51 5.27 3.50 -26.75
N THR A 52 4.40 2.79 -26.06
CA THR A 52 4.75 1.96 -24.90
C THR A 52 5.49 0.70 -25.33
N LEU A 53 6.44 0.28 -24.50
CA LEU A 53 7.14 -0.98 -24.70
C LEU A 53 6.23 -2.15 -24.32
N ARG A 54 6.34 -3.27 -25.06
CA ARG A 54 5.62 -4.51 -24.74
C ARG A 54 6.08 -5.08 -23.40
N ASN A 55 7.39 -5.06 -23.16
CA ASN A 55 7.98 -5.55 -21.93
C ASN A 55 8.26 -4.36 -20.99
N PRO A 56 8.05 -4.53 -19.68
CA PRO A 56 8.45 -3.52 -18.70
C PRO A 56 9.97 -3.43 -18.60
N ILE A 57 10.45 -2.36 -17.97
CA ILE A 57 11.86 -2.13 -17.67
C ILE A 57 12.11 -2.42 -16.20
N HIS A 58 13.14 -3.21 -15.90
CA HIS A 58 13.62 -3.46 -14.54
C HIS A 58 14.93 -2.69 -14.29
N LEU A 59 15.18 -2.26 -13.05
CA LEU A 59 16.47 -1.65 -12.72
C LEU A 59 17.63 -2.66 -12.95
N SER A 60 17.37 -3.94 -12.72
CA SER A 60 18.34 -5.02 -12.96
C SER A 60 18.84 -5.13 -14.40
N ASP A 61 18.06 -4.67 -15.38
CA ASP A 61 18.42 -4.72 -16.81
C ASP A 61 19.66 -3.86 -17.11
N PHE A 62 19.99 -2.91 -16.22
CA PHE A 62 21.13 -2.02 -16.34
C PHE A 62 22.32 -2.40 -15.45
N LYS A 63 22.33 -3.60 -14.85
CA LYS A 63 23.48 -4.07 -14.05
C LYS A 63 24.78 -3.98 -14.85
N GLY A 64 25.85 -3.53 -14.17
CA GLY A 64 27.16 -3.31 -14.79
C GLY A 64 27.30 -2.00 -15.55
N LYS A 65 26.29 -1.13 -15.55
CA LYS A 65 26.35 0.22 -16.12
C LYS A 65 26.21 1.28 -15.02
N THR A 66 26.78 2.46 -15.27
CA THR A 66 26.45 3.66 -14.50
C THR A 66 25.14 4.23 -15.01
N VAL A 67 24.15 4.35 -14.14
CA VAL A 67 22.79 4.78 -14.49
C VAL A 67 22.42 6.02 -13.69
N VAL A 68 21.83 7.01 -14.36
CA VAL A 68 21.26 8.20 -13.72
C VAL A 68 19.74 8.10 -13.78
N LEU A 69 19.10 8.14 -12.62
CA LEU A 69 17.64 8.16 -12.49
C LEU A 69 17.17 9.59 -12.23
N ALA A 70 16.32 10.11 -13.11
CA ALA A 70 15.74 11.44 -12.99
C ALA A 70 14.21 11.35 -12.91
N PHE A 71 13.65 11.91 -11.86
CA PHE A 71 12.19 11.94 -11.63
C PHE A 71 11.63 13.30 -12.03
N PHE A 72 10.58 13.28 -12.84
CA PHE A 72 9.87 14.48 -13.27
C PHE A 72 8.42 14.39 -12.78
N TYR A 73 7.97 15.35 -11.95
CA TYR A 73 6.60 15.37 -11.43
C TYR A 73 5.54 15.57 -12.54
N LYS A 74 5.95 16.16 -13.67
CA LYS A 74 5.12 16.35 -14.86
C LYS A 74 5.94 16.03 -16.10
N ALA A 75 5.46 15.05 -16.87
CA ALA A 75 6.00 14.79 -18.19
C ALA A 75 5.69 15.99 -19.10
N ARG A 76 6.72 16.60 -19.70
CA ARG A 76 6.58 17.65 -20.72
C ARG A 76 6.25 17.03 -22.08
N THR A 77 5.28 16.13 -22.10
CA THR A 77 4.80 15.46 -23.31
C THR A 77 3.55 16.18 -23.80
N LYS A 78 3.44 16.39 -25.11
CA LYS A 78 2.14 16.62 -25.72
C LYS A 78 1.46 15.25 -25.73
N GLY A 79 0.48 15.06 -24.85
CA GLY A 79 -0.53 14.01 -25.07
C GLY A 79 -1.31 14.35 -26.31
#